data_AF-A0A3L8P8S0-F1
#
_entry.id   AF-A0A3L8P8S0-F1
#
_cell.length_a   1.000
_cell.length_b   1.000
_cell.length_c   1.000
_cell.angle_alpha   90.00
_cell.angle_beta   90.00
_cell.angle_gamma   90.00
#
_symmetry.space_group_name_H-M   'P 1'
#
loop_
_entity.id
_entity.type
_entity.pdbx_description
1 polymer ?
#
loop_
_entity_poly.entity_id
_entity_poly.type
_entity_poly.pdbx_seq_one_letter_code
_entity_poly.pdbx_strand_id
1 'polypeptide(L)'
;EKAKVFEAMRPFDPSRVVYGQYEGYRDEEGVDEDSSTETFVAVEAYVDNERWAGVPFYLRTGKAMAESRRTITLTFHTPPGRRFGDQIDEPDKL
;
A
#
# COMPACT_ATOMS: atom_id res chain seq x y z
N GLU A 1 -3.76 16.59 16.00
CA GLU A 1 -4.57 15.73 15.12
C GLU A 1 -3.69 14.69 14.41
N LYS A 2 -2.84 15.08 13.44
CA LYS A 2 -1.95 14.17 12.68
C LYS A 2 -1.04 13.30 13.55
N ALA A 3 -0.39 13.87 14.56
CA ALA A 3 0.54 13.14 15.44
C ALA A 3 -0.10 11.91 16.11
N LYS A 4 -1.35 12.04 16.58
CA LYS A 4 -2.09 10.95 17.23
C LYS A 4 -2.29 9.72 16.33
N VAL A 5 -2.38 9.93 15.01
CA VAL A 5 -2.49 8.83 14.04
C VAL A 5 -1.17 8.07 13.94
N PHE A 6 -0.05 8.79 13.85
CA PHE A 6 1.28 8.17 13.79
C PHE A 6 1.67 7.50 15.11
N GLU A 7 1.27 8.06 16.25
CA GLU A 7 1.44 7.44 17.58
C GLU A 7 0.66 6.13 17.71
N ALA A 8 -0.50 6.03 17.05
CA ALA A 8 -1.34 4.84 17.04
C ALA A 8 -1.01 3.86 15.90
N MET A 9 -0.03 4.15 15.04
CA MET A 9 0.37 3.21 13.99
C MET A 9 1.08 2.01 14.60
N ARG A 10 0.68 0.81 14.15
CA ARG A 10 1.44 -0.40 14.46
C ARG A 10 2.81 -0.36 13.78
N PRO A 11 3.86 -0.92 14.40
CA PRO A 11 5.09 -1.26 13.70
C PRO A 11 4.78 -2.10 12.46
N PHE A 12 5.50 -1.88 11.37
CA PHE A 12 5.31 -2.67 10.15
C PHE A 12 5.77 -4.12 10.37
N ASP A 13 4.95 -5.06 9.92
CA ASP A 13 5.29 -6.48 9.85
C ASP A 13 6.03 -6.74 8.52
N PRO A 14 7.30 -7.18 8.53
CA PRO A 14 8.05 -7.44 7.31
C PRO A 14 7.38 -8.44 6.36
N SER A 15 6.54 -9.35 6.86
CA SER A 15 5.78 -10.28 6.02
C SER A 15 4.66 -9.62 5.22
N ARG A 16 4.29 -8.38 5.59
CA ARG A 16 3.26 -7.55 4.97
C ARG A 16 3.85 -6.34 4.23
N VAL A 17 5.14 -6.40 3.95
CA VAL A 17 5.86 -5.41 3.15
C VAL A 17 6.49 -6.11 1.96
N VAL A 18 6.26 -5.54 0.78
CA VAL A 18 6.90 -5.98 -0.46
C VAL A 18 7.85 -4.89 -0.92
N TYR A 19 9.08 -5.27 -1.15
CA TYR A 19 10.12 -4.43 -1.72
C TYR A 19 10.42 -4.87 -3.15
N GLY A 20 10.76 -3.91 -4.00
CA GLY A 20 11.14 -4.18 -5.38
C GLY A 20 12.24 -3.24 -5.87
N GLN A 21 12.99 -3.69 -6.85
CA GLN A 21 13.99 -2.91 -7.58
C GLN A 21 13.69 -3.08 -9.07
N TYR A 22 13.55 -1.98 -9.83
CA TYR A 22 13.27 -2.07 -11.26
C TYR A 22 14.49 -2.59 -12.04
N GLU A 23 14.25 -3.28 -13.14
CA GLU A 23 15.30 -3.81 -14.02
C GLU A 23 16.13 -2.68 -14.63
N GLY A 24 17.46 -2.76 -14.49
CA GLY A 24 18.39 -1.73 -14.96
C GLY A 24 18.78 -0.68 -13.92
N TYR A 25 18.23 -0.71 -12.69
CA TYR A 25 18.62 0.25 -11.65
C TYR A 25 20.13 0.20 -11.30
N ARG A 26 20.73 -0.99 -11.35
CA ARG A 26 22.17 -1.19 -11.08
C ARG A 26 23.07 -0.72 -12.23
N ASP A 27 22.51 -0.49 -13.41
CA ASP A 27 23.24 0.02 -14.56
C ASP A 27 23.26 1.57 -14.60
N GLU A 28 22.53 2.23 -13.69
CA GLU A 28 22.48 3.69 -13.59
C GLU A 28 23.81 4.27 -13.08
N GLU A 29 24.20 5.42 -13.60
CA GLU A 29 25.44 6.08 -13.21
C GLU A 29 25.46 6.39 -11.71
N GLY A 30 26.47 5.87 -11.01
CA GLY A 30 26.65 6.08 -9.57
C GLY A 30 25.87 5.11 -8.67
N VAL A 31 25.19 4.10 -9.23
CA VAL A 31 24.62 2.99 -8.46
C VAL A 31 25.63 1.83 -8.37
N ASP A 32 25.69 1.21 -7.20
CA ASP A 32 26.51 0.02 -6.97
C ASP A 32 25.92 -1.21 -7.70
N GLU A 33 26.78 -1.99 -8.38
CA GLU A 33 26.38 -3.17 -9.15
C GLU A 33 25.72 -4.26 -8.27
N ASP A 34 26.04 -4.30 -6.97
CA ASP A 34 25.46 -5.22 -5.99
C ASP A 34 24.35 -4.55 -5.14
N SER A 35 23.91 -3.33 -5.48
CA SER A 35 22.94 -2.55 -4.70
C SER A 35 21.67 -3.34 -4.40
N SER A 36 21.32 -3.42 -3.12
CA SER A 36 20.04 -3.95 -2.64
C SER A 36 19.00 -2.84 -2.37
N THR A 37 19.28 -1.60 -2.79
CA THR A 37 18.40 -0.46 -2.50
C THR A 37 17.09 -0.59 -3.28
N GLU A 38 15.98 -0.44 -2.59
CA GLU A 38 14.65 -0.59 -3.14
C GLU A 38 14.23 0.63 -3.97
N THR A 39 13.56 0.40 -5.09
CA THR A 39 12.97 1.46 -5.93
C THR A 39 11.44 1.42 -5.91
N PHE A 40 10.86 0.42 -5.24
CA PHE A 40 9.43 0.20 -5.06
C PHE A 40 9.17 -0.35 -3.65
N VAL A 41 8.07 0.08 -3.05
CA VAL A 41 7.55 -0.50 -1.80
C VAL A 41 6.02 -0.56 -1.83
N ALA A 42 5.46 -1.66 -1.34
CA ALA A 42 4.06 -1.79 -0.98
C ALA A 42 3.93 -2.27 0.47
N VAL A 43 3.05 -1.64 1.25
CA VAL A 43 2.87 -1.87 2.69
C VAL A 43 1.40 -2.01 3.02
N GLU A 44 1.06 -2.99 3.84
CA GLU A 44 -0.18 -3.02 4.61
C GLU A 44 0.08 -2.48 6.02
N ALA A 45 -0.59 -1.40 6.39
CA ALA A 45 -0.44 -0.71 7.66
C ALA A 45 -1.75 -0.71 8.46
N TYR A 46 -1.62 -0.58 9.79
CA TYR A 46 -2.75 -0.52 10.72
C TYR A 46 -2.59 0.64 11.69
N VAL A 47 -3.72 1.25 12.05
CA VAL A 47 -3.79 2.34 13.05
C VAL A 47 -4.74 1.93 14.16
N ASP A 48 -4.21 1.78 15.38
CA ASP A 48 -4.94 1.34 16.56
C ASP A 48 -5.65 2.49 17.27
N ASN A 49 -6.76 2.94 16.70
CA ASN A 49 -7.70 3.81 17.39
C ASN A 49 -9.15 3.43 17.05
N GLU A 50 -10.10 4.00 17.78
CA GLU A 50 -11.52 3.66 17.64
C GLU A 50 -12.05 3.83 16.20
N ARG A 51 -11.53 4.81 15.47
CA ARG A 51 -11.99 5.11 14.10
C ARG A 51 -11.50 4.09 13.08
N TRP A 52 -10.29 3.55 13.27
CA TRP A 52 -9.57 2.75 12.27
C TRP A 52 -9.26 1.33 12.72
N ALA A 53 -9.82 0.90 13.86
CA ALA A 53 -9.63 -0.44 14.39
C ALA A 53 -9.97 -1.51 13.34
N GLY A 54 -8.98 -2.33 13.00
CA GLY A 54 -9.12 -3.43 12.05
C GLY A 54 -9.16 -3.05 10.57
N VAL A 55 -9.03 -1.77 10.21
CA VAL A 55 -9.00 -1.31 8.81
C VAL A 55 -7.56 -1.35 8.27
N PRO A 56 -7.26 -2.15 7.24
CA PRO A 56 -5.94 -2.12 6.61
C PRO A 56 -5.78 -0.88 5.72
N PHE A 57 -4.62 -0.24 5.80
CA PHE A 57 -4.19 0.83 4.90
C PHE A 57 -3.13 0.29 3.96
N TYR A 58 -3.44 0.24 2.66
CA TYR A 58 -2.48 -0.14 1.63
C TYR A 58 -1.79 1.10 1.07
N LEU A 59 -0.47 1.14 1.16
CA LEU A 59 0.37 2.16 0.53
C LEU A 59 1.27 1.49 -0.50
N ARG A 60 1.31 2.02 -1.72
CA ARG A 60 2.33 1.64 -2.71
C ARG A 60 2.96 2.86 -3.35
N THR A 61 4.26 2.82 -3.55
CA THR A 61 5.01 3.88 -4.23
C THR A 61 6.25 3.27 -4.89
N GLY A 62 6.67 3.82 -6.02
CA GLY A 62 7.89 3.40 -6.67
C GLY A 62 8.29 4.28 -7.85
N LYS A 63 9.48 4.01 -8.37
CA LYS A 63 10.03 4.60 -9.59
C LYS A 63 9.75 3.66 -10.78
N ALA A 64 9.87 4.19 -12.00
CA ALA A 64 9.66 3.45 -13.25
C ALA A 64 8.30 2.72 -13.31
N MET A 65 7.26 3.29 -12.71
CA MET A 65 5.90 2.75 -12.78
C MET A 65 5.24 3.12 -14.12
N ALA A 66 4.22 2.35 -14.52
CA ALA A 66 3.51 2.55 -15.78
C ALA A 66 2.96 3.98 -15.99
N GLU A 67 2.61 4.67 -14.90
CA GLU A 67 2.13 6.05 -14.93
C GLU A 67 2.59 6.83 -13.69
N SER A 68 2.90 8.12 -13.87
CA SER A 68 3.09 9.06 -12.75
C SER A 68 1.73 9.46 -12.17
N ARG A 69 1.32 8.79 -11.09
CA ARG A 69 -0.01 8.96 -10.50
C ARG A 69 0.04 9.03 -8.98
N ARG A 70 -0.80 9.89 -8.40
CA ARG A 70 -1.06 9.99 -6.96
C ARG A 70 -2.56 9.78 -6.75
N THR A 71 -2.93 8.73 -6.03
CA THR A 71 -4.35 8.36 -5.86
C THR A 71 -4.60 7.84 -4.46
N ILE A 72 -5.75 8.22 -3.92
CA ILE A 72 -6.30 7.70 -2.67
C ILE A 72 -7.61 7.02 -3.04
N THR A 73 -7.73 5.72 -2.74
CA THR A 73 -8.93 4.93 -2.98
C THR A 73 -9.53 4.55 -1.63
N LEU A 74 -10.85 4.73 -1.47
CA LEU A 74 -11.57 4.33 -0.28
C LEU A 74 -12.54 3.21 -0.63
N THR A 75 -12.36 2.04 0.01
CA THR A 75 -13.24 0.89 -0.15
C THR A 75 -14.16 0.79 1.04
N PHE A 76 -15.48 0.82 0.80
CA PHE A 76 -16.49 0.72 1.85
C PHE A 76 -16.99 -0.72 2.00
N HIS A 77 -17.28 -1.13 3.23
CA HIS A 77 -17.99 -2.40 3.46
C HIS A 77 -19.38 -2.37 2.85
N THR A 78 -19.81 -3.52 2.34
CA THR A 78 -21.19 -3.72 1.92
C THR A 78 -22.09 -3.76 3.17
N PRO A 79 -23.17 -2.94 3.23
CA PRO A 79 -24.10 -3.01 4.35
C PRO A 79 -24.82 -4.37 4.39
N PRO A 80 -25.09 -4.93 5.57
CA PRO A 80 -25.85 -6.17 5.69
C PRO A 80 -27.29 -5.96 5.20
N GLY A 81 -27.76 -6.80 4.26
CA GLY A 81 -29.14 -6.78 3.76
C GLY A 81 -29.33 -6.37 2.29
N ARG A 82 -28.42 -6.71 1.38
CA ARG A 82 -28.59 -6.48 -0.07
C ARG A 82 -29.91 -7.06 -0.58
N ARG A 83 -30.67 -6.25 -1.32
CA ARG A 83 -31.73 -6.71 -2.23
C ARG A 83 -31.11 -6.96 -3.61
N PHE A 84 -31.50 -8.08 -4.22
CA PHE A 84 -31.03 -8.69 -5.47
C PHE A 84 -30.45 -7.73 -6.54
N GLY A 85 -29.25 -8.03 -7.07
CA GLY A 85 -28.78 -7.49 -8.35
C GLY A 85 -27.29 -7.14 -8.47
N ASP A 86 -26.56 -6.91 -7.37
CA ASP A 86 -25.21 -6.35 -7.48
C ASP A 86 -24.13 -7.42 -7.62
N GLN A 87 -23.57 -7.58 -8.83
CA GLN A 87 -22.18 -8.02 -8.99
C GLN A 87 -21.28 -6.93 -8.42
N ILE A 88 -20.55 -7.25 -7.36
CA ILE A 88 -19.44 -6.41 -6.91
C ILE A 88 -18.17 -7.09 -7.36
N ASP A 89 -17.46 -6.45 -8.28
CA ASP A 89 -16.09 -6.82 -8.61
C ASP A 89 -15.26 -6.74 -7.32
N GLU A 90 -14.54 -7.84 -7.02
CA GLU A 90 -13.63 -7.86 -5.88
C GLU A 90 -12.58 -6.76 -6.07
N PRO A 91 -12.43 -5.85 -5.09
CA PRO A 91 -11.68 -4.61 -5.27
C PRO A 91 -10.17 -4.81 -5.53
N ASP A 92 -9.66 -6.04 -5.38
CA ASP A 92 -8.26 -6.39 -5.55
C ASP A 92 -7.99 -7.38 -6.70
N LYS A 93 -8.96 -7.58 -7.62
CA LYS A 93 -8.69 -8.28 -8.89
C LYS A 93 -8.12 -7.31 -9.93
N LEU A 94 -6.81 -7.10 -9.84
CA LEU A 94 -5.96 -6.72 -10.98
C LEU A 94 -5.15 -7.94 -11.42
#